data_AF-A0A358END0-F1
#
_entry.id   AF-A0A358END0-F1
#
_cell.length_a   1.000
_cell.length_b   1.000
_cell.length_c   1.000
_cell.angle_alpha   90.00
_cell.angle_beta   90.00
_cell.angle_gamma   90.00
#
_symmetry.space_group_name_H-M   'P 1'
#
loop_
_entity.id
_entity.type
_entity.pdbx_description
1 polymer ?
#
loop_
_entity_poly.entity_id
_entity_poly.type
_entity_poly.pdbx_seq_one_letter_code
_entity_poly.pdbx_strand_id
1 'polypeptide(L)'
;MDLNVSGLASGFDWKNMVDQLTNIERAPQRRMRSEQSGIRTKNEAFTRLKTELTSLKTVSDELKKTDFFDTRKVTSSETHISASADSGTSSGDYNFEIYQLASSAKQLGGTDVGASVSSGTAMSSTGFSIPVTAGTITVQGVQYTVSTDDTLAETLTAIQSAVRTAAG
;
A
#
# COMPACT_ATOMS: atom_id res chain seq x y z
N MET A 1 13.13 38.88 -58.79
CA MET A 1 14.58 38.91 -59.09
C MET A 1 15.04 37.47 -59.12
N ASP A 2 15.01 36.92 -60.32
CA ASP A 2 15.58 35.62 -60.65
C ASP A 2 17.03 35.55 -60.17
N LEU A 3 17.32 34.66 -59.23
CA LEU A 3 18.69 34.22 -58.95
C LEU A 3 18.94 32.98 -59.80
N ASN A 4 18.81 33.15 -61.12
CA ASN A 4 19.12 32.11 -62.09
C ASN A 4 20.51 32.39 -62.67
N VAL A 5 21.39 31.39 -62.51
CA VAL A 5 22.49 31.07 -63.43
C VAL A 5 23.64 32.10 -63.48
N SER A 6 24.49 32.14 -62.44
CA SER A 6 25.86 32.69 -62.56
C SER A 6 26.85 32.02 -61.61
N GLY A 7 26.78 30.69 -61.48
CA GLY A 7 27.65 29.97 -60.54
C GLY A 7 27.90 28.49 -60.83
N LEU A 8 27.27 27.91 -61.86
CA LEU A 8 27.40 26.48 -62.16
C LEU A 8 28.55 26.14 -63.13
N ALA A 9 29.29 27.13 -63.64
CA ALA A 9 30.31 26.93 -64.69
C ALA A 9 31.74 27.30 -64.29
N SER A 10 31.95 27.92 -63.12
CA SER A 10 33.29 28.09 -62.54
C SER A 10 33.41 27.04 -61.45
N GLY A 11 34.54 26.34 -61.32
CA GLY A 11 34.79 25.31 -60.29
C GLY A 11 34.83 25.86 -58.86
N PHE A 12 34.01 26.87 -58.56
CA PHE A 12 33.82 27.49 -57.28
C PHE A 12 32.83 26.67 -56.48
N ASP A 13 33.38 25.91 -55.53
CA ASP A 13 32.63 25.05 -54.65
C ASP A 13 31.95 25.85 -53.52
N TRP A 14 30.95 26.65 -53.91
CA TRP A 14 30.14 27.46 -52.98
C TRP A 14 29.51 26.60 -51.89
N LYS A 15 29.20 25.34 -52.21
CA LYS A 15 28.67 24.35 -51.29
C LYS A 15 29.67 24.10 -50.16
N ASN A 16 30.94 23.85 -50.49
CA ASN A 16 32.01 23.70 -49.50
C ASN A 16 32.21 24.96 -48.64
N MET A 17 32.10 26.17 -49.21
CA MET A 17 32.23 27.42 -48.43
C MET A 17 31.07 27.62 -47.45
N VAL A 18 29.83 27.36 -47.88
CA VAL A 18 28.64 27.42 -47.02
C VAL A 18 28.70 26.36 -45.94
N ASP A 19 29.16 25.15 -46.26
CA ASP A 19 29.35 24.07 -45.29
C ASP A 19 30.43 24.43 -44.25
N GLN A 20 31.52 25.11 -44.65
CA GLN A 20 32.55 25.61 -43.73
C GLN A 20 32.03 26.73 -42.81
N LEU A 21 31.29 27.71 -43.34
CA LEU A 21 30.71 28.81 -42.54
C LEU A 21 29.69 28.28 -41.53
N THR A 22 28.82 27.36 -41.98
CA THR A 22 27.83 26.69 -41.12
C THR A 22 28.50 25.87 -40.03
N ASN A 23 29.64 25.23 -40.35
CA ASN A 23 30.42 24.49 -39.36
C ASN A 23 31.02 25.39 -38.27
N ILE A 24 31.51 26.58 -38.63
CA ILE A 24 32.01 27.58 -37.68
C ILE A 24 30.89 28.09 -36.78
N GLU A 25 29.73 28.41 -37.37
CA GLU A 25 28.55 28.87 -36.62
C GLU A 25 28.02 27.79 -35.65
N ARG A 26 28.27 26.51 -35.95
CA ARG A 26 27.96 25.37 -35.07
C ARG A 26 29.00 25.11 -33.98
N ALA A 27 30.16 25.76 -33.99
CA ALA A 27 31.21 25.53 -32.98
C ALA A 27 30.74 25.83 -31.54
N PRO A 28 30.04 26.96 -31.26
CA PRO A 28 29.48 27.22 -29.93
C PRO A 28 28.47 26.17 -29.49
N GLN A 29 27.61 25.69 -30.40
CA GLN A 29 26.65 24.63 -30.10
C GLN A 29 27.34 23.31 -29.73
N ARG A 30 28.41 22.94 -30.46
CA ARG A 30 29.21 21.75 -30.14
C ARG A 30 29.89 21.87 -28.77
N ARG A 31 30.41 23.05 -28.44
CA ARG A 31 30.99 23.33 -27.13
C ARG A 31 29.94 23.18 -26.01
N MET A 32 28.77 23.82 -26.15
CA MET A 32 27.69 23.70 -25.16
C MET A 32 27.22 22.25 -24.98
N ARG A 33 27.12 21.45 -26.06
CA ARG A 33 26.78 20.02 -25.97
C ARG A 33 27.85 19.22 -25.22
N SER A 34 29.13 19.53 -25.43
CA SER A 34 30.24 18.90 -24.70
C SER A 34 30.20 19.27 -23.21
N GLU A 35 29.99 20.54 -22.89
CA GLU A 35 29.84 21.03 -21.51
C GLU A 35 28.62 20.38 -20.83
N GLN A 36 27.48 20.29 -21.52
CA GLN A 36 26.28 19.62 -21.02
C GLN A 36 26.53 18.13 -20.74
N SER A 37 27.25 17.43 -21.63
CA SER A 37 27.64 16.04 -21.42
C SER A 37 28.53 15.90 -20.18
N GLY A 38 29.53 16.76 -20.03
CA GLY A 38 30.41 16.76 -18.86
C GLY A 38 29.68 17.04 -17.54
N ILE A 39 28.74 18.00 -17.53
CA ILE A 39 27.88 18.27 -16.37
C ILE A 39 26.99 17.07 -16.07
N ARG A 40 26.43 16.42 -17.09
CA ARG A 40 25.60 15.22 -16.91
C ARG A 40 26.38 14.08 -16.25
N THR A 41 27.58 13.79 -16.72
CA THR A 41 28.44 12.76 -16.10
C THR A 41 28.78 13.10 -14.65
N LYS A 42 29.07 14.37 -14.33
CA LYS A 42 29.30 14.83 -12.95
C LYS A 42 28.07 14.63 -12.08
N ASN A 43 26.88 15.01 -12.57
CA ASN A 43 25.63 14.82 -11.86
C ASN A 43 25.31 13.34 -11.62
N GLU A 44 25.57 12.47 -12.59
CA GLU A 44 25.42 11.02 -12.42
C GLU A 44 26.36 10.48 -11.35
N ALA A 45 27.62 10.92 -11.32
CA ALA A 45 28.58 10.55 -10.28
C ALA A 45 28.14 11.02 -8.88
N PHE A 46 27.69 12.28 -8.74
CA PHE A 46 27.16 12.79 -7.47
C PHE A 46 25.88 12.08 -7.03
N THR A 47 25.01 11.71 -7.97
CA THR A 47 23.79 10.95 -7.68
C THR A 47 24.13 9.58 -7.12
N ARG A 48 25.09 8.87 -7.73
CA ARG A 48 25.58 7.57 -7.22
C ARG A 48 26.17 7.73 -5.82
N LEU A 49 27.05 8.71 -5.62
CA LEU A 49 27.64 8.97 -4.30
C LEU A 49 26.56 9.27 -3.25
N LYS A 50 25.56 10.08 -3.59
CA LYS A 50 24.43 10.36 -2.70
C LYS A 50 23.68 9.09 -2.32
N THR A 51 23.40 8.21 -3.28
CA THR A 51 22.73 6.93 -3.03
C THR A 51 23.54 6.06 -2.07
N GLU A 52 24.84 5.90 -2.31
CA GLU A 52 25.73 5.12 -1.44
C GLU A 52 25.79 5.68 -0.01
N LEU A 53 25.93 7.01 0.11
CA LEU A 53 25.95 7.68 1.42
C LEU A 53 24.60 7.58 2.14
N THR A 54 23.49 7.63 1.39
CA THR A 54 22.16 7.43 1.96
C THR A 54 21.99 6.00 2.47
N SER A 55 22.44 5.01 1.70
CA SER A 55 22.46 3.60 2.12
C SER A 55 23.28 3.41 3.39
N LEU A 56 24.50 3.93 3.41
CA LEU A 56 25.37 3.87 4.59
C LEU A 56 24.74 4.57 5.81
N LYS A 57 24.12 5.74 5.60
CA LYS A 57 23.41 6.45 6.67
C LYS A 57 22.29 5.59 7.24
N THR A 58 21.46 4.97 6.40
CA THR A 58 20.36 4.11 6.83
C THR A 58 20.88 2.95 7.68
N VAL A 59 21.92 2.25 7.23
CA VAL A 59 22.53 1.15 7.99
C VAL A 59 23.12 1.63 9.31
N SER A 60 23.77 2.79 9.31
CA SER A 60 24.32 3.38 10.54
C SER A 60 23.25 3.82 11.52
N ASP A 61 22.13 4.38 11.05
CA ASP A 61 21.00 4.76 11.88
C ASP A 61 20.32 3.52 12.49
N GLU A 62 20.23 2.42 11.74
CA GLU A 62 19.71 1.15 12.24
C GLU A 62 20.61 0.54 13.31
N LEU A 63 21.93 0.52 13.07
CA LEU A 63 22.91 0.03 14.05
C LEU A 63 23.00 0.87 15.32
N LYS A 64 22.57 2.14 15.28
CA LYS A 64 22.52 3.01 16.46
C LYS A 64 21.32 2.74 17.36
N LYS A 65 20.30 2.01 16.89
CA LYS A 65 19.10 1.72 17.70
C LYS A 65 19.45 0.72 18.79
N THR A 66 19.23 1.09 20.04
CA THR A 66 19.44 0.20 21.20
C THR A 66 18.60 -1.07 21.09
N ASP A 67 17.37 -0.96 20.58
CA ASP A 67 16.47 -2.10 20.35
C ASP A 67 17.07 -3.20 19.48
N PHE A 68 17.98 -2.86 18.56
CA PHE A 68 18.66 -3.84 17.72
C PHE A 68 19.50 -4.82 18.55
N PHE A 69 20.18 -4.32 19.59
CA PHE A 69 21.00 -5.12 20.49
C PHE A 69 20.17 -5.84 21.57
N ASP A 70 18.97 -5.33 21.84
CA ASP A 70 18.03 -5.94 22.78
C ASP A 70 17.01 -6.87 22.10
N THR A 71 17.22 -7.20 20.83
CA THR A 71 16.40 -8.17 20.11
C THR A 71 16.34 -9.50 20.83
N ARG A 72 15.18 -10.16 20.73
CA ARG A 72 14.92 -11.45 21.37
C ARG A 72 14.51 -12.46 20.32
N LYS A 73 15.09 -13.66 20.44
CA LYS A 73 14.69 -14.82 19.65
C LYS A 73 13.84 -15.72 20.53
N VAL A 74 12.61 -15.98 20.08
CA VAL A 74 11.73 -16.94 20.74
C VAL A 74 11.83 -18.27 20.02
N THR A 75 11.94 -19.34 20.80
CA THR A 75 11.88 -20.73 20.31
C THR A 75 10.79 -21.44 21.06
N SER A 76 9.87 -22.08 20.34
CA SER A 76 8.81 -22.90 20.90
C SER A 76 9.13 -24.38 20.68
N SER A 77 8.84 -25.21 21.67
CA SER A 77 8.82 -26.67 21.51
C SER A 77 7.56 -27.17 20.82
N GLU A 78 6.51 -26.35 20.78
CA GLU A 78 5.19 -26.69 20.22
C GLU A 78 4.96 -26.00 18.88
N THR A 79 4.35 -26.71 17.93
CA THR A 79 4.06 -26.22 16.56
C THR A 79 2.75 -25.44 16.45
N HIS A 80 1.84 -25.61 17.41
CA HIS A 80 0.53 -24.98 17.41
C HIS A 80 0.49 -23.63 18.13
N ILE A 81 1.61 -23.20 18.71
CA ILE A 81 1.74 -21.95 19.45
C ILE A 81 2.84 -21.13 18.80
N SER A 82 2.53 -19.87 18.50
CA SER A 82 3.53 -18.87 18.16
C SER A 82 3.68 -17.90 19.32
N ALA A 83 4.91 -17.49 19.57
CA ALA A 83 5.22 -16.45 20.55
C ALA A 83 6.26 -15.50 19.95
N SER A 84 6.08 -14.21 20.21
CA SER A 84 7.01 -13.14 19.85
C SER A 84 7.42 -12.40 21.11
N ALA A 85 8.66 -11.91 21.15
CA ALA A 85 9.16 -11.11 22.26
C ALA A 85 9.67 -9.77 21.72
N ASP A 86 9.26 -8.70 22.35
CA ASP A 86 9.73 -7.34 22.03
C ASP A 86 11.15 -7.12 22.57
N SER A 87 11.82 -6.07 22.08
CA SER A 87 13.13 -5.67 22.59
C SER A 87 13.06 -5.40 24.09
N GLY A 88 14.06 -5.90 24.82
CA GLY A 88 14.14 -5.71 26.27
C GLY A 88 13.31 -6.69 27.10
N THR A 89 12.55 -7.61 26.49
CA THR A 89 11.88 -8.70 27.22
C THR A 89 12.91 -9.53 28.02
N SER A 90 12.58 -9.91 29.25
CA SER A 90 13.47 -10.72 30.09
C SER A 90 13.72 -12.09 29.46
N SER A 91 15.00 -12.45 29.30
CA SER A 91 15.39 -13.76 28.80
C SER A 91 15.12 -14.84 29.85
N GLY A 92 14.58 -15.97 29.41
CA GLY A 92 14.29 -17.12 30.27
C GLY A 92 13.37 -18.11 29.58
N ASP A 93 13.16 -19.23 30.25
CA ASP A 93 12.19 -20.25 29.83
C ASP A 93 10.82 -19.94 30.42
N TYR A 94 9.79 -19.94 29.57
CA TYR A 94 8.42 -19.69 29.97
C TYR A 94 7.57 -20.93 29.67
N ASN A 95 6.92 -21.47 30.71
CA ASN A 95 6.04 -22.63 30.58
C ASN A 95 4.58 -22.17 30.53
N PHE A 96 3.86 -22.56 29.49
CA PHE A 96 2.45 -22.24 29.30
C PHE A 96 1.61 -23.51 29.32
N GLU A 97 0.56 -23.52 30.15
CA GLU A 97 -0.45 -24.57 30.17
C GLU A 97 -1.77 -24.01 29.63
N ILE A 98 -2.21 -24.52 28.48
CA ILE A 98 -3.42 -24.04 27.80
C ILE A 98 -4.58 -24.98 28.11
N TYR A 99 -5.53 -24.49 28.91
CA TYR A 99 -6.72 -25.26 29.28
C TYR A 99 -7.84 -25.20 28.23
N GLN A 100 -8.03 -24.04 27.60
CA GLN A 100 -9.11 -23.83 26.63
C GLN A 100 -8.74 -22.75 25.62
N LEU A 101 -9.04 -22.99 24.34
CA LEU A 101 -8.91 -21.99 23.29
C LEU A 101 -10.12 -21.04 23.30
N ALA A 102 -9.86 -19.76 23.04
CA ALA A 102 -10.92 -18.80 22.79
C ALA A 102 -11.71 -19.23 21.54
N SER A 103 -13.03 -19.35 21.68
CA SER A 103 -13.95 -19.62 20.58
C SER A 103 -14.82 -18.40 20.31
N SER A 104 -15.20 -18.19 19.05
CA SER A 104 -16.22 -17.20 18.72
C SER A 104 -17.60 -17.65 19.20
N ALA A 105 -18.40 -16.69 19.68
CA ALA A 105 -19.81 -16.94 19.95
C ALA A 105 -20.54 -17.13 18.61
N LYS A 106 -21.26 -18.26 18.46
CA LYS A 106 -22.07 -18.55 17.29
C LYS A 106 -23.47 -18.96 17.73
N GLN A 107 -24.46 -18.20 17.28
CA GLN A 107 -25.87 -18.57 17.41
C GLN A 107 -26.38 -18.99 16.03
N LEU A 108 -26.71 -20.26 15.90
CA LEU A 108 -27.40 -20.81 14.73
C LEU A 108 -28.89 -20.93 15.07
N GLY A 109 -29.74 -20.69 14.08
CA GLY A 109 -31.13 -21.13 14.17
C GLY A 109 -31.19 -22.65 14.35
N GLY A 110 -32.25 -23.15 14.98
CA GLY A 110 -32.48 -24.59 15.14
C GLY A 110 -32.86 -25.24 13.81
N THR A 111 -34.04 -25.84 13.76
CA THR A 111 -34.64 -26.34 12.51
C THR A 111 -35.30 -25.23 11.72
N ASP A 112 -35.35 -25.36 10.40
CA ASP A 112 -36.13 -24.49 9.53
C ASP A 112 -37.62 -24.61 9.91
N VAL A 113 -38.15 -23.55 10.53
CA VAL A 113 -39.54 -23.50 11.03
C VAL A 113 -40.52 -22.89 10.02
N GLY A 114 -40.09 -22.65 8.78
CA GLY A 114 -40.92 -21.98 7.76
C GLY A 114 -40.36 -22.01 6.34
N ALA A 115 -41.05 -21.33 5.42
CA ALA A 115 -40.63 -21.15 4.04
C ALA A 115 -39.39 -20.25 3.92
N SER A 116 -38.71 -20.28 2.77
CA SER A 116 -37.57 -19.39 2.53
C SER A 116 -37.97 -17.92 2.66
N VAL A 117 -37.17 -17.15 3.39
CA VAL A 117 -37.40 -15.73 3.62
C VAL A 117 -36.53 -14.92 2.66
N SER A 118 -37.12 -13.88 2.04
CA SER A 118 -36.38 -12.91 1.23
C SER A 118 -35.62 -11.94 2.14
N SER A 119 -34.31 -11.83 1.95
CA SER A 119 -33.45 -10.93 2.73
C SER A 119 -33.54 -9.46 2.31
N GLY A 120 -34.19 -9.16 1.19
CA GLY A 120 -34.33 -7.81 0.62
C GLY A 120 -35.70 -7.16 0.82
N THR A 121 -36.57 -7.79 1.60
CA THR A 121 -37.92 -7.28 1.94
C THR A 121 -38.01 -6.98 3.43
N ALA A 122 -38.82 -6.00 3.81
CA ALA A 122 -38.98 -5.58 5.20
C ALA A 122 -39.36 -6.77 6.11
N MET A 123 -38.79 -6.80 7.32
CA MET A 123 -39.00 -7.91 8.26
C MET A 123 -40.46 -8.07 8.70
N SER A 124 -41.26 -7.00 8.64
CA SER A 124 -42.71 -7.02 8.88
C SER A 124 -43.52 -7.75 7.80
N SER A 125 -42.96 -7.86 6.58
CA SER A 125 -43.64 -8.38 5.39
C SER A 125 -43.08 -9.72 4.90
N THR A 126 -41.96 -10.13 5.48
CA THR A 126 -41.35 -11.44 5.26
C THR A 126 -42.18 -12.45 6.06
N GLY A 127 -42.66 -13.49 5.39
CA GLY A 127 -43.65 -14.45 5.91
C GLY A 127 -43.14 -15.35 7.04
N PHE A 128 -42.53 -14.77 8.08
CA PHE A 128 -42.12 -15.46 9.28
C PHE A 128 -43.34 -16.06 9.99
N SER A 129 -43.23 -17.33 10.38
CA SER A 129 -44.28 -18.01 11.15
C SER A 129 -44.44 -17.44 12.57
N ILE A 130 -43.44 -16.72 13.07
CA ILE A 130 -43.48 -15.94 14.30
C ILE A 130 -43.19 -14.47 13.92
N PRO A 131 -44.09 -13.52 14.22
CA PRO A 131 -43.86 -12.13 13.86
C PRO A 131 -42.62 -11.57 14.58
N VAL A 132 -41.75 -10.92 13.81
CA VAL A 132 -40.56 -10.24 14.34
C VAL A 132 -41.01 -9.00 15.11
N THR A 133 -40.48 -8.82 16.33
CA THR A 133 -40.71 -7.62 17.15
C THR A 133 -39.46 -6.76 17.15
N ALA A 134 -39.62 -5.44 17.07
CA ALA A 134 -38.51 -4.51 17.21
C ALA A 134 -37.83 -4.66 18.59
N GLY A 135 -36.51 -4.55 18.62
CA GLY A 135 -35.75 -4.78 19.84
C GLY A 135 -34.29 -4.39 19.70
N THR A 136 -33.53 -4.50 20.78
CA THR A 136 -32.10 -4.17 20.80
C THR A 136 -31.24 -5.41 20.89
N ILE A 137 -30.19 -5.47 20.07
CA ILE A 137 -29.15 -6.49 20.13
C ILE A 137 -27.85 -5.81 20.58
N THR A 138 -27.10 -6.44 21.47
CA THR A 138 -25.78 -5.92 21.90
C THR A 138 -24.69 -6.88 21.43
N VAL A 139 -23.74 -6.39 20.63
CA VAL A 139 -22.61 -7.17 20.12
C VAL A 139 -21.31 -6.45 20.49
N GLN A 140 -20.40 -7.14 21.19
CA GLN A 140 -19.14 -6.55 21.68
C GLN A 140 -19.32 -5.24 22.46
N GLY A 141 -20.41 -5.10 23.22
CA GLY A 141 -20.72 -3.89 24.01
C GLY A 141 -21.40 -2.77 23.22
N VAL A 142 -21.60 -2.91 21.91
CA VAL A 142 -22.31 -1.96 21.06
C VAL A 142 -23.78 -2.37 20.93
N GLN A 143 -24.69 -1.49 21.30
CA GLN A 143 -26.14 -1.71 21.17
C GLN A 143 -26.63 -1.25 19.80
N TYR A 144 -27.42 -2.10 19.14
CA TYR A 144 -28.08 -1.81 17.87
C TYR A 144 -29.59 -2.05 18.02
N THR A 145 -30.40 -1.11 17.51
CA THR A 145 -31.86 -1.23 17.50
C THR A 145 -32.32 -1.80 16.16
N VAL A 146 -33.01 -2.93 16.21
CA VAL A 146 -33.62 -3.61 15.07
C VAL A 146 -35.04 -3.07 14.88
N SER A 147 -35.31 -2.43 13.74
CA SER A 147 -36.66 -2.03 13.33
C SER A 147 -37.30 -3.12 12.48
N THR A 148 -38.62 -3.30 12.55
CA THR A 148 -39.36 -4.24 11.69
C THR A 148 -39.52 -3.78 10.25
N ASP A 149 -39.29 -2.49 9.99
CA ASP A 149 -39.37 -1.90 8.65
C ASP A 149 -38.09 -2.14 7.83
N ASP A 150 -36.98 -2.44 8.51
CA ASP A 150 -35.70 -2.75 7.86
C ASP A 150 -35.71 -4.16 7.26
N THR A 151 -34.86 -4.38 6.27
CA THR A 151 -34.57 -5.71 5.74
C THR A 151 -33.56 -6.46 6.60
N LEU A 152 -33.53 -7.80 6.46
CA LEU A 152 -32.48 -8.63 7.10
C LEU A 152 -31.08 -8.24 6.62
N ALA A 153 -30.94 -7.86 5.34
CA ALA A 153 -29.66 -7.44 4.77
C ALA A 153 -29.16 -6.11 5.37
N GLU A 154 -30.05 -5.13 5.53
CA GLU A 154 -29.71 -3.83 6.10
C GLU A 154 -29.33 -3.94 7.57
N THR A 155 -30.12 -4.67 8.36
CA THR A 155 -29.83 -4.87 9.79
C THR A 155 -28.53 -5.62 10.01
N LEU A 156 -28.23 -6.65 9.22
CA LEU A 156 -26.96 -7.37 9.33
C LEU A 156 -25.78 -6.47 8.94
N THR A 157 -25.91 -5.70 7.86
CA THR A 157 -24.87 -4.77 7.41
C THR A 157 -24.63 -3.67 8.45
N ALA A 158 -25.69 -3.15 9.06
CA ALA A 158 -25.61 -2.13 10.09
C ALA A 158 -24.95 -2.65 11.36
N ILE A 159 -25.27 -3.88 11.80
CA ILE A 159 -24.60 -4.55 12.92
C ILE A 159 -23.10 -4.74 12.63
N GLN A 160 -22.75 -5.23 11.44
CA GLN A 160 -21.35 -5.42 11.04
C GLN A 160 -20.57 -4.09 11.02
N SER A 161 -21.19 -3.02 10.53
CA SER A 161 -20.61 -1.68 10.50
C SER A 161 -20.40 -1.11 11.91
N ALA A 162 -21.40 -1.24 12.78
CA ALA A 162 -21.34 -0.76 14.16
C ALA A 162 -20.24 -1.47 14.96
N VAL A 163 -20.11 -2.79 14.81
CA VAL A 163 -19.06 -3.57 15.48
C VAL A 163 -17.67 -3.24 14.93
N ARG A 164 -17.49 -3.10 13.61
CA ARG A 164 -16.19 -2.71 13.01
C ARG A 164 -15.74 -1.33 13.48
N THR A 165 -16.66 -0.37 13.56
CA THR A 165 -16.33 1.00 13.99
C THR A 165 -15.88 1.04 15.46
N ALA A 166 -16.45 0.17 16.31
CA ALA A 166 -16.05 0.06 17.71
C ALA A 166 -14.76 -0.74 17.93
N ALA A 167 -14.42 -1.65 17.01
CA ALA A 167 -13.24 -2.50 17.11
C ALA A 167 -11.92 -1.83 16.71
N GLY A 168 -11.96 -0.68 16.00
CA GLY A 168 -10.77 0.11 15.63
C GLY A 168 -9.88 -0.57 14.59
#